data_AF-A0A1L9NBY9-F1
#
_entry.id   AF-A0A1L9NBY9-F1
#
_cell.length_a   1.000
_cell.length_b   1.000
_cell.length_c   1.000
_cell.angle_alpha   90.00
_cell.angle_beta   90.00
_cell.angle_gamma   90.00
#
_symmetry.space_group_name_H-M   'P 1'
#
loop_
_entity.id
_entity.type
_entity.pdbx_description
1 polymer ?
#
loop_
_entity_poly.entity_id
_entity_poly.type
_entity_poly.pdbx_seq_one_letter_code
_entity_poly.pdbx_strand_id
1 'polypeptide(L)'
;MEFTGATVNMDAAKIPDGSRLIDKYSTLNESTRETARQIHDILERRPIVTIRVIKSQLQLRRESDLGEALPVCGYMFTNGPWKKALIKFGVDPRLRPDFRFYQTISFRMEFDPVVEPGKHDWATKGILAFPQLLQGGDNISYVFNGKKFVADGDTWQVCDITDTLLQRILSTEQLRTRVSPQDGFFCNGTMAKLVIIMQDKIVCIRDGIGCDDDEYKCLLAFPDEYEPLRQRDHISYGLDFGQRYTRKQAFLRGRLVNRARRSYE
;
A
#
# COMPACT_ATOMS: atom_id res chain seq x y z
N MET A 1 1.49 17.72 -1.70
CA MET A 1 1.77 18.29 -0.37
C MET A 1 2.86 17.47 0.28
N GLU A 2 3.97 18.11 0.65
CA GLU A 2 5.07 17.48 1.40
C GLU A 2 4.77 17.56 2.90
N PHE A 3 5.09 16.51 3.66
CA PHE A 3 4.84 16.48 5.09
C PHE A 3 5.95 17.21 5.83
N THR A 4 5.59 18.23 6.62
CA THR A 4 6.53 19.12 7.33
C THR A 4 6.70 18.78 8.82
N GLY A 5 6.19 17.63 9.26
CA GLY A 5 6.25 17.18 10.65
C GLY A 5 7.44 16.30 10.97
N ALA A 6 7.41 15.67 12.15
CA ALA A 6 8.46 14.78 12.60
C ALA A 6 8.54 13.54 11.71
N THR A 7 9.70 13.29 11.12
CA THR A 7 9.97 12.06 10.37
C THR A 7 11.06 11.26 11.04
N VAL A 8 10.94 9.93 10.98
CA VAL A 8 11.81 9.00 11.70
C VAL A 8 12.22 7.86 10.78
N ASN A 9 13.47 7.38 10.89
CA ASN A 9 13.90 6.17 10.19
C ASN A 9 13.41 4.93 10.94
N MET A 10 13.06 3.86 10.24
CA MET A 10 12.66 2.58 10.82
C MET A 10 13.66 2.07 11.86
N ASP A 11 14.96 2.34 11.69
CA ASP A 11 16.02 1.86 12.59
C ASP A 11 16.25 2.77 13.82
N ALA A 12 15.50 3.87 13.96
CA ALA A 12 15.68 4.81 15.07
C ALA A 12 15.31 4.19 16.42
N ALA A 13 16.15 4.39 17.44
CA ALA A 13 15.94 3.79 18.76
C ALA A 13 14.67 4.28 19.49
N LYS A 14 14.22 5.50 19.20
CA LYS A 14 13.05 6.13 19.84
C LYS A 14 12.12 6.73 18.80
N ILE A 15 10.83 6.71 19.10
CA ILE A 15 9.79 7.39 18.33
C ILE A 15 9.39 8.72 19.01
N PRO A 16 8.77 9.65 18.29
CA PRO A 16 8.30 10.90 18.87
C PRO A 16 7.06 10.65 19.74
N ASP A 17 7.04 11.26 20.92
CA ASP A 17 5.94 11.16 21.90
C ASP A 17 4.95 12.34 21.83
N GLY A 18 5.25 13.35 21.00
CA GLY A 18 4.41 14.54 20.83
C GLY A 18 4.50 15.58 21.94
N SER A 19 5.32 15.36 22.98
CA SER A 19 5.44 16.22 24.16
C SER A 19 5.80 17.68 23.86
N ARG A 20 6.56 17.91 22.77
CA ARG A 20 7.05 19.24 22.35
C ARG A 20 6.10 20.00 21.42
N LEU A 21 4.89 19.47 21.15
CA LEU A 21 3.98 20.04 20.14
C LEU A 21 2.81 20.84 20.72
N ILE A 22 2.71 20.92 22.05
CA ILE A 22 1.66 21.69 22.75
C ILE A 22 1.70 23.17 22.34
N ASP A 23 2.91 23.74 22.27
CA ASP A 23 3.12 25.14 21.87
C ASP A 23 2.77 25.37 20.39
N LYS A 24 3.01 24.38 19.53
CA LYS A 24 2.68 24.49 18.10
C LYS A 24 1.17 24.40 17.89
N TYR A 25 0.47 23.56 18.65
CA TYR A 25 -0.98 23.41 18.56
C TYR A 25 -1.72 24.69 18.96
N SER A 26 -1.25 25.41 19.98
CA SER A 26 -1.87 26.66 20.46
C SER A 26 -1.74 27.82 19.46
N THR A 27 -0.69 27.83 18.62
CA THR A 27 -0.50 28.84 17.56
C THR A 27 -1.39 28.65 16.32
N LEU A 28 -2.11 27.54 16.22
CA LEU A 28 -2.92 27.23 15.04
C LEU A 28 -4.20 28.08 15.01
N ASN A 29 -4.61 28.50 13.81
CA ASN A 29 -5.90 29.14 13.60
C ASN A 29 -7.06 28.16 13.91
N GLU A 30 -8.28 28.67 14.11
CA GLU A 30 -9.43 27.81 14.52
C GLU A 30 -9.77 26.72 13.48
N SER A 31 -9.67 27.01 12.18
CA SER A 31 -9.95 26.04 11.11
C SER A 31 -8.93 24.89 11.11
N THR A 32 -7.65 25.22 11.31
CA THR A 32 -6.57 24.23 11.43
C THR A 32 -6.70 23.42 12.73
N ARG A 33 -7.07 24.06 13.86
CA ARG A 33 -7.32 23.34 15.13
C ARG A 33 -8.46 22.35 15.01
N GLU A 34 -9.55 22.73 14.33
CA GLU A 34 -10.68 21.84 14.06
C GLU A 34 -10.27 20.66 13.16
N THR A 35 -9.51 20.94 12.10
CA THR A 35 -8.93 19.90 11.23
C THR A 35 -8.05 18.93 12.04
N ALA A 36 -7.20 19.44 12.93
CA ALA A 36 -6.35 18.63 13.80
C ALA A 36 -7.15 17.76 14.76
N ARG A 37 -8.25 18.28 15.35
CA ARG A 37 -9.16 17.48 16.20
C ARG A 37 -9.75 16.30 15.43
N GLN A 38 -10.25 16.53 14.21
CA GLN A 38 -10.80 15.47 13.38
C GLN A 38 -9.75 14.41 13.00
N ILE A 39 -8.50 14.83 12.72
CA ILE A 39 -7.39 13.90 12.48
C ILE A 39 -7.09 13.07 13.74
N HIS A 40 -7.10 13.69 14.92
CA HIS A 40 -6.93 12.96 16.18
C HIS A 40 -8.03 11.92 16.38
N ASP A 41 -9.30 12.26 16.13
CA ASP A 41 -10.41 11.30 16.26
C ASP A 41 -10.27 10.11 15.29
N ILE A 42 -9.77 10.35 14.07
CA ILE A 42 -9.43 9.29 13.11
C ILE A 42 -8.32 8.41 13.68
N LEU A 43 -7.25 9.03 14.22
CA LEU A 43 -6.10 8.33 14.79
C LEU A 43 -6.43 7.53 16.06
N GLU A 44 -7.41 7.94 16.85
CA GLU A 44 -7.89 7.16 18.00
C GLU A 44 -8.53 5.83 17.54
N ARG A 45 -9.27 5.85 16.44
CA ARG A 45 -9.92 4.64 15.88
C ARG A 45 -8.93 3.79 15.07
N ARG A 46 -8.02 4.45 14.37
CA ARG A 46 -7.03 3.84 13.48
C ARG A 46 -5.69 4.55 13.67
N PRO A 47 -4.77 4.01 14.48
CA PRO A 47 -3.56 4.73 14.89
C PRO A 47 -2.55 5.00 13.77
N ILE A 48 -2.75 4.40 12.60
CA ILE A 48 -1.88 4.51 11.43
C ILE A 48 -2.73 4.66 10.18
N VAL A 49 -2.66 5.82 9.52
CA VAL A 49 -3.48 6.17 8.36
C VAL A 49 -2.66 6.84 7.28
N THR A 50 -2.93 6.56 6.01
CA THR A 50 -2.40 7.37 4.91
C THR A 50 -3.12 8.71 4.84
N ILE A 51 -2.44 9.72 4.29
CA ILE A 51 -3.04 11.05 4.06
C ILE A 51 -4.29 10.95 3.17
N ARG A 52 -4.34 9.97 2.27
CA ARG A 52 -5.50 9.70 1.41
C ARG A 52 -6.74 9.29 2.21
N VAL A 53 -6.57 8.42 3.22
CA VAL A 53 -7.66 8.05 4.14
C VAL A 53 -8.18 9.28 4.87
N ILE A 54 -7.26 10.11 5.39
CA ILE A 54 -7.60 11.38 6.05
C ILE A 54 -8.40 12.28 5.10
N LYS A 55 -7.88 12.56 3.90
CA LYS A 55 -8.55 13.42 2.90
C LYS A 55 -9.95 12.90 2.53
N SER A 56 -10.14 11.60 2.47
CA SER A 56 -11.44 11.01 2.13
C SER A 56 -12.46 11.07 3.27
N GLN A 57 -12.01 11.14 4.54
CA GLN A 57 -12.89 11.20 5.70
C GLN A 57 -13.15 12.63 6.18
N LEU A 58 -12.27 13.56 5.85
CA LEU A 58 -12.39 14.97 6.21
C LEU A 58 -13.14 15.78 5.15
N GLN A 59 -14.01 16.67 5.61
CA GLN A 59 -14.55 17.76 4.78
C GLN A 59 -13.62 18.96 4.87
N LEU A 60 -12.50 18.91 4.12
CA LEU A 60 -11.50 19.95 4.14
C LEU A 60 -12.05 21.27 3.56
N ARG A 61 -11.99 22.35 4.35
CA ARG A 61 -12.31 23.70 3.88
C ARG A 61 -11.18 24.27 3.01
N ARG A 62 -9.93 24.02 3.40
CA ARG A 62 -8.71 24.45 2.70
C ARG A 62 -7.66 23.35 2.77
N GLU A 63 -6.94 23.11 1.67
CA GLU A 63 -5.83 22.16 1.69
C GLU A 63 -4.68 22.59 2.61
N SER A 64 -4.47 23.90 2.80
CA SER A 64 -3.45 24.44 3.71
C SER A 64 -3.64 23.96 5.15
N ASP A 65 -4.88 23.87 5.61
CA ASP A 65 -5.21 23.48 6.99
C ASP A 65 -4.76 22.05 7.27
N LEU A 66 -4.83 21.16 6.28
CA LEU A 66 -4.32 19.79 6.40
C LEU A 66 -2.80 19.77 6.61
N GLY A 67 -2.07 20.59 5.85
CA GLY A 67 -0.60 20.64 5.92
C GLY A 67 -0.07 21.16 7.24
N GLU A 68 -0.79 22.09 7.86
CA GLU A 68 -0.47 22.63 9.17
C GLU A 68 -0.92 21.70 10.32
N ALA A 69 -2.02 20.97 10.13
CA ALA A 69 -2.58 20.06 11.13
C ALA A 69 -1.80 18.72 11.23
N LEU A 70 -1.42 18.11 10.10
CA LEU A 70 -0.74 16.81 10.10
C LEU A 70 0.49 16.75 11.04
N PRO A 71 1.40 17.75 11.05
CA PRO A 71 2.59 17.76 11.93
C PRO A 71 2.31 17.77 13.43
N VAL A 72 1.14 18.24 13.87
CA VAL A 72 0.77 18.27 15.29
C VAL A 72 0.01 17.03 15.74
N CYS A 73 -0.44 16.19 14.79
CA CYS A 73 -1.22 14.99 15.08
C CYS A 73 -0.39 13.70 15.13
N GLY A 74 0.71 13.63 14.38
CA GLY A 74 1.53 12.42 14.32
C GLY A 74 2.88 12.61 13.64
N TYR A 75 3.58 11.50 13.50
CA TYR A 75 4.86 11.40 12.80
C TYR A 75 4.77 10.43 11.63
N MET A 76 5.78 10.40 10.76
CA MET A 76 5.85 9.46 9.64
C MET A 76 7.20 8.75 9.61
N PHE A 77 7.22 7.48 9.21
CA PHE A 77 8.48 6.84 8.87
C PHE A 77 8.96 7.29 7.48
N THR A 78 10.26 7.54 7.34
CA THR A 78 10.90 7.88 6.05
C THR A 78 11.07 6.67 5.15
N ASN A 79 11.24 5.49 5.74
CA ASN A 79 11.44 4.21 5.07
C ASN A 79 10.64 3.09 5.76
N GLY A 80 10.68 1.91 5.17
CA GLY A 80 10.08 0.71 5.72
C GLY A 80 8.60 0.53 5.44
N PRO A 81 7.95 -0.43 6.13
CA PRO A 81 6.65 -0.95 5.73
C PRO A 81 5.48 -0.05 6.14
N TRP A 82 5.68 0.96 6.99
CA TRP A 82 4.68 1.98 7.35
C TRP A 82 5.01 3.38 6.79
N LYS A 83 5.90 3.47 5.80
CA LYS A 83 6.21 4.75 5.12
C LYS A 83 4.95 5.35 4.49
N LYS A 84 4.94 6.66 4.24
CA LYS A 84 3.77 7.37 3.65
C LYS A 84 2.46 7.27 4.47
N ALA A 85 2.49 6.74 5.69
CA ALA A 85 1.38 6.78 6.65
C ALA A 85 1.73 7.69 7.83
N LEU A 86 0.74 8.45 8.29
CA LEU A 86 0.75 9.20 9.53
C LEU A 86 0.51 8.22 10.69
N ILE A 87 1.38 8.28 11.68
CA ILE A 87 1.34 7.45 12.88
C ILE A 87 1.09 8.37 14.08
N LYS A 88 0.10 8.00 14.89
CA LYS A 88 -0.19 8.68 16.15
C LYS A 88 1.06 8.74 17.04
N PHE A 89 1.33 9.89 17.65
CA PHE A 89 2.44 10.01 18.60
C PHE A 89 2.37 8.97 19.72
N GLY A 90 3.54 8.46 20.12
CA GLY A 90 3.66 7.40 21.13
C GLY A 90 3.27 5.99 20.65
N VAL A 91 2.76 5.80 19.43
CA VAL A 91 2.48 4.47 18.87
C VAL A 91 3.68 4.00 18.04
N ASP A 92 4.31 2.91 18.45
CA ASP A 92 5.38 2.26 17.69
C ASP A 92 4.88 0.97 17.02
N PRO A 93 4.68 0.96 15.69
CA PRO A 93 4.18 -0.23 15.00
C PRO A 93 5.16 -1.41 15.00
N ARG A 94 6.45 -1.18 15.29
CA ARG A 94 7.48 -2.21 15.27
C ARG A 94 7.37 -3.20 16.42
N LEU A 95 6.60 -2.85 17.46
CA LEU A 95 6.52 -3.61 18.70
C LEU A 95 5.49 -4.75 18.66
N ARG A 96 4.47 -4.66 17.79
CA ARG A 96 3.35 -5.62 17.79
C ARG A 96 2.99 -6.07 16.36
N PRO A 97 2.89 -7.38 16.10
CA PRO A 97 2.44 -7.91 14.81
C PRO A 97 1.04 -7.47 14.38
N ASP A 98 0.21 -6.98 15.29
CA ASP A 98 -1.14 -6.48 14.99
C ASP A 98 -1.11 -5.26 14.05
N PHE A 99 -0.02 -4.47 14.08
CA PHE A 99 0.13 -3.32 13.19
C PHE A 99 0.46 -3.71 11.74
N ARG A 100 0.62 -5.01 11.42
CA ARG A 100 0.83 -5.50 10.05
C ARG A 100 -0.29 -5.06 9.09
N PHE A 101 -1.53 -4.98 9.58
CA PHE A 101 -2.67 -4.55 8.78
C PHE A 101 -2.61 -3.08 8.40
N TYR A 102 -1.78 -2.27 9.06
CA TYR A 102 -1.58 -0.87 8.68
C TYR A 102 -0.34 -0.65 7.83
N GLN A 103 0.40 -1.71 7.48
CA GLN A 103 1.51 -1.61 6.54
C GLN A 103 1.02 -1.07 5.20
N THR A 104 1.87 -0.29 4.57
CA THR A 104 1.65 0.34 3.27
C THR A 104 2.32 -0.44 2.15
N ILE A 105 1.66 -0.46 1.00
CA ILE A 105 2.16 -1.04 -0.23
C ILE A 105 2.07 0.04 -1.29
N SER A 106 3.21 0.36 -1.91
CA SER A 106 3.29 1.35 -2.99
C SER A 106 3.64 0.68 -4.31
N PHE A 107 2.97 1.08 -5.38
CA PHE A 107 3.24 0.65 -6.74
C PHE A 107 3.79 1.81 -7.57
N ARG A 108 4.65 1.53 -8.54
CA ARG A 108 4.95 2.52 -9.58
C ARG A 108 3.75 2.56 -10.51
N MET A 109 3.08 3.71 -10.55
CA MET A 109 1.92 3.97 -11.40
C MET A 109 2.33 4.58 -12.75
N GLU A 110 3.57 4.34 -13.19
CA GLU A 110 4.10 4.71 -14.51
C GLU A 110 3.42 3.81 -15.56
N PHE A 111 2.18 4.15 -15.87
CA PHE A 111 1.37 3.45 -16.83
C PHE A 111 1.17 4.37 -18.02
N ASP A 112 2.00 4.20 -19.04
CA ASP A 112 1.73 4.74 -20.37
C ASP A 112 0.80 3.74 -21.07
N PRO A 113 -0.53 3.94 -21.04
CA PRO A 113 -1.40 3.05 -21.78
C PRO A 113 -1.10 3.13 -23.27
N VAL A 114 -1.21 1.98 -23.94
CA VAL A 114 -1.33 1.96 -25.40
C VAL A 114 -2.75 2.38 -25.73
N VAL A 115 -2.93 3.67 -26.08
CA VAL A 115 -4.22 4.24 -26.47
C VAL A 115 -4.37 4.15 -27.97
N GLU A 116 -5.48 3.59 -28.45
CA GLU A 116 -5.81 3.67 -29.87
C GLU A 116 -6.13 5.13 -30.27
N PRO A 117 -5.46 5.68 -31.31
CA PRO A 117 -5.75 7.03 -31.79
C PRO A 117 -7.24 7.21 -32.12
N GLY A 118 -7.84 8.29 -31.61
CA GLY A 118 -9.22 8.69 -31.93
C GLY A 118 -10.34 8.02 -31.11
N LYS A 119 -10.05 7.01 -30.28
CA LYS A 119 -11.06 6.41 -29.37
C LYS A 119 -11.17 7.10 -28.01
N HIS A 120 -10.11 7.79 -27.59
CA HIS A 120 -10.08 8.53 -26.32
C HIS A 120 -9.66 9.98 -26.55
N ASP A 121 -10.43 10.91 -25.98
CA ASP A 121 -10.42 12.35 -26.26
C ASP A 121 -9.32 13.08 -25.44
N TRP A 122 -8.10 12.56 -25.49
CA TRP A 122 -6.96 13.05 -24.68
C TRP A 122 -6.53 14.46 -25.09
N ALA A 123 -6.66 14.80 -26.38
CA ALA A 123 -6.33 16.10 -26.94
C ALA A 123 -7.25 17.23 -26.42
N THR A 124 -8.47 16.89 -26.00
CA THR A 124 -9.52 17.88 -25.67
C THR A 124 -9.63 18.14 -24.16
N LYS A 125 -9.31 17.15 -23.31
CA LYS A 125 -9.53 17.23 -21.85
C LYS A 125 -8.25 17.29 -21.00
N GLY A 126 -7.07 17.02 -21.57
CA GLY A 126 -5.79 17.03 -20.83
C GLY A 126 -5.69 16.02 -19.67
N ILE A 127 -6.71 15.19 -19.47
CA ILE A 127 -6.83 14.18 -18.42
C ILE A 127 -7.12 12.84 -19.10
N LEU A 128 -6.23 11.87 -18.88
CA LEU A 128 -6.40 10.50 -19.35
C LEU A 128 -7.45 9.80 -18.46
N ALA A 129 -8.72 10.04 -18.73
CA ALA A 129 -9.81 9.41 -18.00
C ALA A 129 -10.12 8.03 -18.62
N PHE A 130 -9.60 6.97 -18.01
CA PHE A 130 -9.97 5.62 -18.40
C PHE A 130 -11.38 5.29 -17.88
N PRO A 131 -12.22 4.57 -18.65
CA PRO A 131 -13.58 4.22 -18.25
C PRO A 131 -13.69 3.43 -16.94
N GLN A 132 -12.62 2.74 -16.51
CA GLN A 132 -12.55 2.02 -15.23
C GLN A 132 -11.96 2.84 -14.07
N LEU A 133 -11.47 4.07 -14.31
CA LEU A 133 -10.96 5.01 -13.29
C LEU A 133 -12.07 5.93 -12.74
N LEU A 134 -13.32 5.44 -12.71
CA LEU A 134 -14.50 6.28 -12.52
C LEU A 134 -14.41 7.18 -11.29
N GLN A 135 -14.53 8.48 -11.56
CA GLN A 135 -15.14 9.46 -10.67
C GLN A 135 -16.60 9.04 -10.47
N GLY A 136 -16.88 8.39 -9.34
CA GLY A 136 -18.24 8.05 -8.91
C GLY A 136 -18.36 8.27 -7.41
N GLY A 137 -19.48 8.84 -6.97
CA GLY A 137 -19.73 9.23 -5.58
C GLY A 137 -19.67 8.08 -4.55
N ASP A 138 -19.66 6.82 -5.01
CA ASP A 138 -19.62 5.61 -4.17
C ASP A 138 -18.21 4.99 -4.04
N ASN A 139 -17.17 5.61 -4.60
CA ASN A 139 -15.81 5.07 -4.56
C ASN A 139 -15.00 5.65 -3.40
N ILE A 140 -14.85 4.86 -2.34
CA ILE A 140 -13.84 5.13 -1.30
C ILE A 140 -12.45 4.97 -1.95
N SER A 141 -11.78 6.08 -2.28
CA SER A 141 -10.60 6.06 -3.15
C SER A 141 -9.49 5.17 -2.61
N TYR A 142 -9.26 5.19 -1.30
CA TYR A 142 -8.21 4.42 -0.64
C TYR A 142 -8.47 2.90 -0.54
N VAL A 143 -9.66 2.41 -0.88
CA VAL A 143 -10.00 0.97 -0.82
C VAL A 143 -9.67 0.28 -2.14
N PHE A 144 -8.99 -0.87 -2.06
CA PHE A 144 -8.70 -1.70 -3.23
C PHE A 144 -9.54 -2.98 -3.22
N ASN A 145 -10.50 -3.10 -4.14
CA ASN A 145 -11.42 -4.24 -4.22
C ASN A 145 -11.11 -5.22 -5.37
N GLY A 146 -10.02 -5.01 -6.10
CA GLY A 146 -9.62 -5.86 -7.23
C GLY A 146 -10.41 -5.68 -8.52
N LYS A 147 -11.39 -4.78 -8.56
CA LYS A 147 -12.25 -4.51 -9.74
C LYS A 147 -12.13 -3.08 -10.27
N LYS A 148 -11.92 -2.11 -9.37
CA LYS A 148 -11.78 -0.69 -9.70
C LYS A 148 -10.81 -0.03 -8.73
N PHE A 149 -10.14 1.02 -9.17
CA PHE A 149 -9.33 1.89 -8.31
C PHE A 149 -9.36 3.33 -8.83
N VAL A 150 -9.10 4.29 -7.94
CA VAL A 150 -8.92 5.70 -8.30
C VAL A 150 -7.41 5.98 -8.39
N ALA A 151 -6.96 6.64 -9.46
CA ALA A 151 -5.55 6.93 -9.72
C ALA A 151 -5.04 8.21 -9.02
N ASP A 152 -5.63 8.61 -7.91
CA ASP A 152 -5.21 9.76 -7.06
C ASP A 152 -4.07 9.39 -6.07
N GLY A 153 -3.63 8.13 -6.06
CA GLY A 153 -2.55 7.68 -5.21
C GLY A 153 -1.92 6.38 -5.68
N ASP A 154 -0.68 6.16 -5.25
CA ASP A 154 0.14 5.00 -5.59
C ASP A 154 0.30 4.02 -4.42
N THR A 155 -0.34 4.30 -3.29
CA THR A 155 -0.12 3.63 -2.01
C THR A 155 -1.43 3.23 -1.36
N TRP A 156 -1.48 2.00 -0.86
CA TRP A 156 -2.61 1.41 -0.13
C TRP A 156 -2.13 0.84 1.20
N GLN A 157 -2.99 0.82 2.22
CA GLN A 157 -2.71 0.05 3.44
C GLN A 157 -3.36 -1.33 3.35
N VAL A 158 -2.75 -2.31 4.00
CA VAL A 158 -3.19 -3.71 4.00
C VAL A 158 -4.66 -3.85 4.44
N CYS A 159 -5.10 -3.08 5.45
CA CYS A 159 -6.47 -3.09 5.95
C CYS A 159 -7.51 -2.50 4.97
N ASP A 160 -7.06 -1.77 3.93
CA ASP A 160 -7.94 -1.18 2.93
C ASP A 160 -8.10 -2.07 1.68
N ILE A 161 -7.46 -3.25 1.68
CA ILE A 161 -7.60 -4.24 0.61
C ILE A 161 -8.85 -5.08 0.91
N THR A 162 -9.80 -5.13 -0.01
CA THR A 162 -11.06 -5.89 0.12
C THR A 162 -11.23 -6.96 -0.95
N ASP A 163 -10.27 -7.07 -1.88
CA ASP A 163 -10.19 -8.18 -2.83
C ASP A 163 -10.09 -9.51 -2.09
N THR A 164 -10.98 -10.45 -2.44
CA THR A 164 -11.15 -11.73 -1.74
C THR A 164 -9.92 -12.63 -1.82
N LEU A 165 -9.23 -12.64 -2.97
CA LEU A 165 -8.02 -13.45 -3.15
C LEU A 165 -6.85 -12.86 -2.36
N LEU A 166 -6.68 -11.54 -2.40
CA LEU A 166 -5.64 -10.86 -1.63
C LEU A 166 -5.88 -10.97 -0.12
N GLN A 167 -7.13 -10.88 0.33
CA GLN A 167 -7.50 -11.11 1.73
C GLN A 167 -7.14 -12.52 2.20
N ARG A 168 -7.32 -13.54 1.35
CA ARG A 168 -6.88 -14.92 1.64
C ARG A 168 -5.36 -15.05 1.79
N ILE A 169 -4.58 -14.26 1.05
CA ILE A 169 -3.11 -14.22 1.22
C ILE A 169 -2.75 -13.53 2.55
N LEU A 170 -3.45 -12.44 2.87
CA LEU A 170 -3.21 -11.62 4.06
C LEU A 170 -3.69 -12.26 5.37
N SER A 171 -4.61 -13.21 5.31
CA SER A 171 -5.10 -13.98 6.46
C SER A 171 -4.12 -15.06 6.94
N THR A 172 -2.89 -15.08 6.45
CA THR A 172 -1.87 -16.03 6.92
C THR A 172 -1.53 -15.85 8.40
N GLU A 173 -1.30 -16.96 9.08
CA GLU A 173 -0.81 -17.02 10.45
C GLU A 173 0.73 -17.10 10.51
N GLN A 174 1.39 -17.34 9.37
CA GLN A 174 2.85 -17.39 9.28
C GLN A 174 3.44 -15.98 9.27
N LEU A 175 3.65 -15.44 10.47
CA LEU A 175 4.20 -14.11 10.69
C LEU A 175 5.62 -14.18 11.25
N ARG A 176 6.39 -13.15 10.95
CA ARG A 176 7.74 -12.99 11.51
C ARG A 176 7.66 -12.59 12.97
N THR A 177 8.53 -13.15 13.81
CA THR A 177 8.71 -12.70 15.20
C THR A 177 9.40 -11.34 15.28
N ARG A 178 10.31 -11.06 14.35
CA ARG A 178 11.04 -9.79 14.25
C ARG A 178 10.64 -9.05 12.97
N VAL A 179 10.36 -7.76 13.13
CA VAL A 179 10.00 -6.88 12.02
C VAL A 179 11.13 -6.81 10.98
N SER A 180 10.80 -7.03 9.72
CA SER A 180 11.68 -6.79 8.58
C SER A 180 11.59 -5.30 8.16
N PRO A 181 12.71 -4.63 7.87
CA PRO A 181 12.70 -3.29 7.29
C PRO A 181 11.95 -3.21 5.95
N GLN A 182 11.85 -4.31 5.20
CA GLN A 182 11.23 -4.34 3.87
C GLN A 182 9.76 -4.77 3.93
N ASP A 183 9.49 -5.89 4.60
CA ASP A 183 8.18 -6.57 4.56
C ASP A 183 7.41 -6.49 5.89
N GLY A 184 7.98 -5.88 6.92
CA GLY A 184 7.37 -5.76 8.24
C GLY A 184 7.19 -7.11 8.91
N PHE A 185 5.97 -7.41 9.34
CA PHE A 185 5.67 -8.67 10.03
C PHE A 185 5.24 -9.81 9.10
N PHE A 186 4.91 -9.50 7.85
CA PHE A 186 4.64 -10.54 6.86
C PHE A 186 5.95 -11.17 6.39
N CYS A 187 5.90 -12.46 6.08
CA CYS A 187 7.02 -13.15 5.45
C CYS A 187 7.20 -12.67 3.99
N ASN A 188 8.42 -12.82 3.48
CA ASN A 188 8.81 -12.32 2.15
C ASN A 188 7.99 -12.95 1.01
N GLY A 189 7.63 -14.23 1.13
CA GLY A 189 6.78 -14.93 0.17
C GLY A 189 5.32 -14.47 0.21
N THR A 190 4.77 -14.21 1.40
CA THR A 190 3.43 -13.59 1.54
C THR A 190 3.39 -12.24 0.85
N MET A 191 4.36 -11.36 1.14
CA MET A 191 4.43 -10.04 0.50
C MET A 191 4.69 -10.12 -1.00
N ALA A 192 5.49 -11.09 -1.46
CA ALA A 192 5.70 -11.31 -2.89
C ALA A 192 4.41 -11.73 -3.59
N LYS A 193 3.63 -12.67 -3.04
CA LYS A 193 2.31 -13.06 -3.56
C LYS A 193 1.39 -11.83 -3.64
N LEU A 194 1.24 -11.11 -2.54
CA LEU A 194 0.38 -9.93 -2.43
C LEU A 194 0.74 -8.86 -3.46
N VAL A 195 2.00 -8.41 -3.48
CA VAL A 195 2.46 -7.31 -4.34
C VAL A 195 2.36 -7.69 -5.81
N ILE A 196 2.77 -8.90 -6.20
CA ILE A 196 2.76 -9.30 -7.61
C ILE A 196 1.33 -9.48 -8.14
N ILE A 197 0.45 -10.14 -7.37
CA ILE A 197 -0.93 -10.36 -7.80
C ILE A 197 -1.69 -9.03 -7.81
N MET A 198 -1.53 -8.18 -6.79
CA MET A 198 -2.17 -6.87 -6.73
C MET A 198 -1.69 -5.96 -7.88
N GLN A 199 -0.40 -5.97 -8.21
CA GLN A 199 0.11 -5.19 -9.34
C GLN A 199 -0.47 -5.65 -10.68
N ASP A 200 -0.58 -6.96 -10.90
CA ASP A 200 -1.19 -7.51 -12.11
C ASP A 200 -2.68 -7.14 -12.19
N LYS A 201 -3.43 -7.25 -11.08
CA LYS A 201 -4.82 -6.78 -10.98
C LYS A 201 -4.95 -5.29 -11.35
N ILE A 202 -4.08 -4.42 -10.83
CA ILE A 202 -4.07 -2.98 -11.19
C ILE A 202 -3.90 -2.78 -12.70
N VAL A 203 -2.99 -3.53 -13.34
CA VAL A 203 -2.76 -3.46 -14.79
C VAL A 203 -3.97 -3.97 -15.57
N CYS A 204 -4.55 -5.10 -15.17
CA CYS A 204 -5.77 -5.64 -15.81
C CYS A 204 -6.93 -4.64 -15.73
N ILE A 205 -7.18 -4.03 -14.56
CA ILE A 205 -8.23 -3.02 -14.36
C ILE A 205 -8.00 -1.81 -15.27
N ARG A 206 -6.76 -1.32 -15.34
CA ARG A 206 -6.38 -0.19 -16.22
C ARG A 206 -6.67 -0.49 -17.68
N ASP A 207 -6.32 -1.68 -18.15
CA ASP A 207 -6.46 -2.10 -19.56
C ASP A 207 -7.88 -2.55 -19.90
N GLY A 208 -8.80 -2.57 -18.92
CA GLY A 208 -10.15 -3.11 -19.09
C GLY A 208 -10.16 -4.62 -19.37
N ILE A 209 -9.08 -5.32 -19.05
CA ILE A 209 -8.97 -6.76 -19.21
C ILE A 209 -9.51 -7.42 -17.94
N GLY A 210 -10.42 -8.38 -18.12
CA GLY A 210 -10.92 -9.20 -17.01
C GLY A 210 -9.77 -9.92 -16.30
N CYS A 211 -9.80 -9.88 -14.98
CA CYS A 211 -8.83 -10.56 -14.13
C CYS A 211 -9.53 -11.74 -13.44
N ASP A 212 -9.23 -12.96 -13.88
CA ASP A 212 -9.75 -14.18 -13.27
C ASP A 212 -8.80 -14.66 -12.16
N ASP A 213 -9.34 -14.88 -10.96
CA ASP A 213 -8.58 -15.34 -9.81
C ASP A 213 -7.94 -16.71 -10.03
N ASP A 214 -8.51 -17.51 -10.95
CA ASP A 214 -7.99 -18.83 -11.32
C ASP A 214 -6.60 -18.77 -11.95
N GLU A 215 -6.25 -17.66 -12.59
CA GLU A 215 -4.91 -17.46 -13.16
C GLU A 215 -3.82 -17.43 -12.09
N TYR A 216 -4.16 -17.01 -10.86
CA TYR A 216 -3.21 -16.89 -9.76
C TYR A 216 -3.12 -18.14 -8.88
N LYS A 217 -3.99 -19.14 -9.05
CA LYS A 217 -4.02 -20.37 -8.22
C LYS A 217 -2.64 -21.02 -8.09
N CYS A 218 -1.90 -21.10 -9.20
CA CYS A 218 -0.56 -21.70 -9.20
C CYS A 218 0.48 -20.89 -8.42
N LEU A 219 0.27 -19.58 -8.26
CA LEU A 219 1.16 -18.70 -7.48
C LEU A 219 0.91 -18.82 -5.98
N LEU A 220 -0.30 -19.21 -5.57
CA LEU A 220 -0.67 -19.35 -4.16
C LEU A 220 0.09 -20.50 -3.46
N ALA A 221 0.53 -21.50 -4.23
CA ALA A 221 1.36 -22.60 -3.74
C ALA A 221 2.79 -22.16 -3.35
N PHE A 222 3.19 -20.92 -3.67
CA PHE A 222 4.46 -20.38 -3.21
C PHE A 222 4.46 -20.21 -1.68
N PRO A 223 5.52 -20.64 -0.98
CA PRO A 223 5.55 -20.59 0.49
C PRO A 223 5.49 -19.15 1.00
N ASP A 224 4.95 -18.98 2.20
CA ASP A 224 4.90 -17.67 2.87
C ASP A 224 6.29 -17.20 3.28
N GLU A 225 7.10 -18.10 3.85
CA GLU A 225 8.52 -17.89 4.10
C GLU A 225 9.35 -18.56 2.99
N TYR A 226 10.13 -17.77 2.27
CA TYR A 226 10.97 -18.23 1.17
C TYR A 226 12.44 -18.03 1.46
N GLU A 227 13.21 -19.12 1.43
CA GLU A 227 14.66 -19.10 1.54
C GLU A 227 15.30 -19.39 0.17
N PRO A 228 16.13 -18.50 -0.38
CA PRO A 228 16.91 -18.78 -1.58
C PRO A 228 17.91 -19.91 -1.33
N LEU A 229 18.01 -20.87 -2.26
CA LEU A 229 19.05 -21.90 -2.21
C LEU A 229 20.44 -21.30 -2.52
N ARG A 230 21.49 -21.79 -1.86
CA ARG A 230 22.87 -21.24 -1.93
C ARG A 230 23.63 -21.56 -3.23
N GLN A 231 23.14 -22.45 -4.10
CA GLN A 231 23.74 -22.78 -5.41
C GLN A 231 22.87 -22.28 -6.57
N ARG A 232 23.46 -22.13 -7.78
CA ARG A 232 22.75 -21.69 -9.00
C ARG A 232 21.40 -22.39 -9.10
N ASP A 233 20.34 -21.60 -9.28
CA ASP A 233 18.96 -22.07 -9.40
C ASP A 233 18.80 -23.02 -10.59
N HIS A 234 19.03 -24.30 -10.38
CA HIS A 234 18.44 -25.37 -11.19
C HIS A 234 17.24 -25.94 -10.41
N ILE A 235 16.35 -25.07 -9.95
CA ILE A 235 15.17 -25.49 -9.18
C ILE A 235 14.13 -26.01 -10.17
N SER A 236 13.89 -27.32 -10.17
CA SER A 236 12.66 -27.89 -10.72
C SER A 236 11.49 -27.39 -9.86
N TYR A 237 10.57 -26.71 -10.53
CA TYR A 237 9.66 -25.70 -9.95
C TYR A 237 8.48 -26.28 -9.15
N GLY A 238 8.64 -27.41 -8.46
CA GLY A 238 7.54 -28.14 -7.83
C GLY A 238 6.44 -28.56 -8.83
N LEU A 239 6.74 -28.47 -10.12
CA LEU A 239 5.92 -28.88 -11.25
C LEU A 239 6.87 -29.69 -12.15
N ASP A 240 6.42 -30.87 -12.54
CA ASP A 240 7.18 -31.70 -13.46
C ASP A 240 7.40 -30.96 -14.80
N PHE A 241 8.53 -31.24 -15.44
CA PHE A 241 8.78 -30.80 -16.80
C PHE A 241 7.59 -31.21 -17.70
N GLY A 242 6.89 -30.24 -18.30
CA GLY A 242 5.74 -30.48 -19.17
C GLY A 242 4.35 -30.13 -18.61
N GLN A 243 4.25 -29.63 -17.37
CA GLN A 243 2.98 -29.07 -16.89
C GLN A 243 2.60 -27.79 -17.67
N ARG A 244 1.31 -27.68 -18.04
CA ARG A 244 0.77 -26.55 -18.81
C ARG A 244 0.54 -25.35 -17.90
N TYR A 245 1.43 -24.36 -17.96
CA TYR A 245 1.20 -23.02 -17.41
C TYR A 245 1.06 -22.00 -18.55
N THR A 246 0.29 -20.95 -18.33
CA THR A 246 0.17 -19.85 -19.31
C THR A 246 1.44 -18.99 -19.29
N ARG A 247 1.70 -18.25 -20.38
CA ARG A 247 2.81 -17.28 -20.43
C ARG A 247 2.72 -16.25 -19.30
N LYS A 248 1.49 -15.84 -18.94
CA LYS A 248 1.22 -14.93 -17.82
C LYS A 248 1.63 -15.54 -16.49
N GLN A 249 1.24 -16.79 -16.23
CA GLN A 249 1.60 -17.51 -14.99
C GLN A 249 3.13 -17.64 -14.82
N ALA A 250 3.85 -18.02 -15.88
CA ALA A 250 5.31 -18.09 -15.84
C ALA A 250 5.95 -16.73 -15.55
N PHE A 251 5.46 -15.68 -16.21
CA PHE A 251 5.94 -14.31 -16.03
C PHE A 251 5.74 -13.82 -14.58
N LEU A 252 4.53 -13.97 -14.04
CA LEU A 252 4.22 -13.57 -12.66
C LEU A 252 5.03 -14.39 -11.65
N ARG A 253 5.18 -15.69 -11.87
CA ARG A 253 5.99 -16.57 -11.02
C ARG A 253 7.44 -16.09 -10.92
N GLY A 254 8.07 -15.74 -12.04
CA GLY A 254 9.44 -15.23 -12.06
C GLY A 254 9.59 -13.91 -11.29
N ARG A 255 8.64 -12.98 -11.45
CA ARG A 255 8.62 -11.72 -10.69
C ARG A 255 8.44 -11.95 -9.19
N LEU A 256 7.62 -12.92 -8.81
CA LEU A 256 7.37 -13.31 -7.43
C LEU A 256 8.65 -13.83 -6.75
N VAL A 257 9.37 -14.78 -7.39
CA VAL A 257 10.66 -15.28 -6.86
C VAL A 257 11.64 -14.13 -6.65
N ASN A 258 11.78 -13.28 -7.68
CA ASN A 258 12.73 -12.17 -7.63
C ASN A 258 12.40 -11.18 -6.51
N ARG A 259 11.12 -10.91 -6.25
CA ARG A 259 10.68 -10.06 -5.13
C ARG A 259 10.96 -10.71 -3.77
N ALA A 260 10.68 -12.01 -3.63
CA ALA A 260 10.92 -12.72 -2.37
C ALA A 260 12.42 -12.80 -2.04
N ARG A 261 13.28 -13.02 -3.06
CA ARG A 261 14.74 -13.04 -2.92
C ARG A 261 15.31 -11.69 -2.45
N ARG A 262 14.87 -10.57 -3.04
CA ARG A 262 15.33 -9.23 -2.68
C ARG A 262 15.02 -8.81 -1.24
N SER A 263 14.05 -9.46 -0.60
CA SER A 263 13.72 -9.22 0.81
C SER A 263 14.44 -10.14 1.78
N TYR A 264 15.06 -11.20 1.26
CA TYR A 264 15.86 -12.13 2.05
C TYR A 264 17.31 -11.62 2.18
N GLU A 265 17.84 -11.01 1.11
CA GLU A 265 19.12 -10.29 1.08
C GLU A 265 19.09 -9.03 1.97
#